data_AF-A0A6J4G0T5-F1
#
_entry.id   AF-A0A6J4G0T5-F1
#
_cell.length_a   1.000
_cell.length_b   1.000
_cell.length_c   1.000
_cell.angle_alpha   90.00
_cell.angle_beta   90.00
_cell.angle_gamma   90.00
#
_symmetry.space_group_name_H-M   'P 1'
#
loop_
_entity.id
_entity.type
_entity.pdbx_description
1 polymer ?
#
loop_
_entity_poly.entity_id
_entity_poly.type
_entity_poly.pdbx_seq_one_letter_code
_entity_poly.pdbx_strand_id
1 'polypeptide(L)'
;MRVVDMARREINAKTDILFDYQEIKEGRKVVALRFTIARNARADTPDPLRDDPRLARLVARLSAHGMAEEAARAIVQTHEPELVEWATTDLARRLKGKEKIDNPAGWLRKAIEEDWRPQAHPILPGAIPGPRK
;
A
#
# COMPACT_ATOMS: atom_id res chain seq x y z
N MET A 1 -6.16 -15.49 -25.87
CA MET A 1 -7.55 -15.86 -25.49
C MET A 1 -7.91 -15.12 -24.19
N ARG A 2 -8.90 -14.20 -24.18
CA ARG A 2 -9.04 -13.18 -23.11
C ARG A 2 -9.19 -13.75 -21.69
N VAL A 3 -9.94 -14.83 -21.50
CA VAL A 3 -10.24 -15.39 -20.16
C VAL A 3 -9.02 -16.08 -19.55
N VAL A 4 -8.34 -16.95 -20.29
CA VAL A 4 -7.15 -17.66 -19.77
C VAL A 4 -5.97 -16.70 -19.61
N ASP A 5 -5.87 -15.66 -20.44
CA ASP A 5 -4.89 -14.60 -20.22
C ASP A 5 -5.12 -13.83 -18.91
N MET A 6 -6.38 -13.58 -18.54
CA MET A 6 -6.72 -12.93 -17.27
C MET A 6 -6.37 -13.84 -16.09
N ALA A 7 -6.77 -15.11 -16.15
CA ALA A 7 -6.44 -16.10 -15.11
C ALA A 7 -4.92 -16.24 -14.93
N ARG A 8 -4.15 -16.31 -16.03
CA ARG A 8 -2.69 -16.35 -16.00
C ARG A 8 -2.09 -15.18 -15.23
N ARG A 9 -2.55 -13.96 -15.52
CA ARG A 9 -2.05 -12.75 -14.83
C ARG A 9 -2.33 -12.78 -13.35
N GLU A 10 -3.53 -13.19 -12.96
CA GLU A 10 -3.92 -13.24 -11.55
C GLU A 10 -3.15 -14.32 -10.77
N ILE A 11 -3.06 -15.54 -11.30
CA ILE A 11 -2.33 -16.65 -10.67
C ILE A 11 -0.87 -16.27 -10.44
N ASN A 12 -0.20 -15.76 -11.48
CA ASN A 12 1.22 -15.40 -11.41
C ASN A 12 1.51 -14.23 -10.45
N ALA A 13 0.52 -13.37 -10.20
CA ALA A 13 0.67 -12.23 -9.30
C ALA A 13 0.36 -12.58 -7.84
N LYS A 14 -0.58 -13.49 -7.58
CA LYS A 14 -1.15 -13.68 -6.24
C LYS A 14 -0.81 -15.02 -5.60
N THR A 15 -0.28 -15.98 -6.34
CA THR A 15 -0.06 -17.35 -5.86
C THR A 15 1.40 -17.76 -5.93
N ASP A 16 1.71 -18.87 -5.26
CA ASP A 16 2.99 -19.59 -5.31
C ASP A 16 3.19 -20.40 -6.60
N ILE A 17 2.26 -20.29 -7.54
CA ILE A 17 2.27 -21.00 -8.81
C ILE A 17 2.58 -20.01 -9.94
N LEU A 18 3.53 -20.39 -10.79
CA LEU A 18 3.75 -19.78 -12.09
C LEU A 18 3.02 -20.63 -13.13
N PHE A 19 2.06 -20.00 -13.80
CA PHE A 19 1.22 -20.58 -14.82
C PHE A 19 1.50 -19.92 -16.17
N ASP A 20 1.63 -20.72 -17.22
CA ASP A 20 1.60 -20.27 -18.59
C ASP A 20 0.86 -21.28 -19.48
N TYR A 21 0.50 -20.86 -20.68
CA TYR A 21 -0.18 -21.73 -21.63
C TYR A 21 0.22 -21.46 -23.07
N GLN A 22 0.12 -22.51 -23.88
CA GLN A 22 0.29 -22.42 -25.33
C GLN A 22 -0.90 -23.04 -26.05
N GLU A 23 -1.39 -22.34 -27.06
CA GLU A 23 -2.43 -22.84 -27.96
C GLU A 23 -1.81 -23.81 -28.97
N ILE A 24 -2.32 -25.03 -29.03
CA ILE A 24 -2.00 -25.99 -30.09
C ILE A 24 -3.08 -25.85 -31.17
N LYS A 25 -2.65 -25.56 -32.40
CA LYS A 25 -3.55 -25.26 -33.52
C LYS A 25 -3.45 -26.30 -34.61
N GLU A 26 -4.60 -26.62 -35.20
CA GLU A 26 -4.70 -27.29 -36.49
C GLU A 26 -5.33 -26.30 -37.48
N GLY A 27 -4.51 -25.80 -38.40
CA GLY A 27 -4.90 -24.68 -39.25
C GLY A 27 -5.27 -23.43 -38.44
N ARG A 28 -6.52 -22.95 -38.57
CA ARG A 28 -7.03 -21.77 -37.85
C ARG A 28 -7.72 -22.11 -36.52
N LYS A 29 -7.90 -23.40 -36.21
CA LYS A 29 -8.63 -23.87 -35.03
C LYS A 29 -7.65 -24.19 -33.91
N VAL A 30 -7.91 -23.70 -32.70
CA VAL A 30 -7.24 -24.18 -31.48
C VAL A 30 -7.88 -25.51 -31.10
N VAL A 31 -7.07 -26.57 -31.04
CA VAL A 31 -7.53 -27.94 -30.74
C VAL A 31 -7.17 -28.40 -29.34
N ALA A 32 -6.11 -27.82 -28.76
CA ALA A 32 -5.71 -28.11 -27.39
C ALA A 32 -4.97 -26.93 -26.76
N LEU A 33 -4.89 -26.94 -25.43
CA LEU A 33 -4.04 -26.04 -24.66
C LEU A 33 -3.01 -26.88 -23.92
N ARG A 34 -1.75 -26.49 -24.02
CA ARG A 34 -0.68 -27.02 -23.18
C ARG A 34 -0.43 -26.06 -22.04
N PHE A 35 -0.61 -26.51 -20.81
CA PHE A 35 -0.30 -25.73 -19.61
C PHE A 35 1.10 -26.05 -19.10
N THR A 36 1.81 -25.00 -18.70
CA THR A 36 3.08 -25.09 -18.00
C THR A 36 2.86 -24.55 -16.60
N ILE A 37 3.15 -25.37 -15.59
CA ILE A 37 2.99 -25.04 -14.17
C ILE A 37 4.34 -25.23 -13.50
N ALA A 38 4.81 -24.20 -12.80
CA ALA A 38 6.05 -24.23 -12.03
C ALA A 38 5.86 -23.50 -10.70
N ARG A 39 6.85 -23.60 -9.80
CA ARG A 39 6.87 -22.80 -8.57
C ARG A 39 7.20 -21.34 -8.92
N ASN A 40 6.44 -20.41 -8.35
CA ASN A 40 6.68 -18.98 -8.47
C ASN A 40 7.69 -18.54 -7.41
N ALA A 41 8.96 -18.38 -7.79
CA ALA A 41 10.02 -17.93 -6.87
C ALA A 41 9.73 -16.57 -6.22
N ARG A 42 8.87 -15.72 -6.82
CA ARG A 42 8.45 -14.46 -6.19
C ARG A 42 7.58 -14.68 -4.96
N ALA A 43 6.90 -15.81 -4.85
CA ALA A 43 6.07 -16.10 -3.69
C ALA A 43 6.90 -16.45 -2.45
N ASP A 44 8.17 -16.83 -2.64
CA ASP A 44 9.11 -17.12 -1.56
C ASP A 44 9.68 -15.84 -0.92
N THR A 45 9.54 -14.68 -1.58
CA THR A 45 9.91 -13.39 -1.00
C THR A 45 8.70 -12.78 -0.28
N PRO A 46 8.78 -12.55 1.04
CA PRO A 46 7.73 -11.81 1.75
C PRO A 46 7.57 -10.43 1.11
N ASP A 47 6.36 -10.09 0.67
CA ASP A 47 6.01 -8.75 0.20
C ASP A 47 4.87 -8.23 1.09
N PRO A 48 5.16 -7.32 2.03
CA PRO A 48 4.16 -6.78 2.94
C PRO A 48 2.93 -6.20 2.21
N LEU A 49 3.10 -5.66 0.99
CA LEU A 49 1.98 -5.12 0.23
C LEU A 49 1.11 -6.21 -0.41
N ARG A 50 1.68 -7.39 -0.69
CA ARG A 50 0.91 -8.55 -1.15
C ARG A 50 0.16 -9.18 0.01
N ASP A 51 0.81 -9.25 1.16
CA ASP A 51 0.34 -10.02 2.30
C ASP A 51 -0.64 -9.21 3.18
N ASP A 52 -0.55 -7.87 3.18
CA ASP A 52 -1.49 -6.96 3.84
C ASP A 52 -2.18 -5.99 2.85
N PRO A 53 -3.46 -6.23 2.51
CA PRO A 53 -4.24 -5.34 1.65
C PRO A 53 -4.37 -3.90 2.17
N ARG A 54 -4.18 -3.65 3.47
CA ARG A 54 -4.20 -2.29 4.04
C ARG A 54 -2.99 -1.49 3.55
N LEU A 55 -1.80 -2.09 3.56
CA LEU A 55 -0.57 -1.42 3.09
C LEU A 55 -0.67 -1.06 1.61
N ALA A 56 -1.23 -1.95 0.78
CA ALA A 56 -1.48 -1.67 -0.64
C ALA A 56 -2.43 -0.47 -0.83
N ARG A 57 -3.47 -0.33 0.00
CA ARG A 57 -4.38 0.82 -0.03
C ARG A 57 -3.69 2.12 0.39
N LEU A 58 -2.79 2.07 1.37
CA LEU A 58 -2.02 3.24 1.79
C LEU A 58 -1.09 3.73 0.68
N VAL A 59 -0.40 2.81 0.01
CA VAL A 59 0.42 3.16 -1.17
C VAL A 59 -0.42 3.82 -2.26
N ALA A 60 -1.58 3.24 -2.61
CA ALA A 60 -2.48 3.83 -3.59
C ALA A 60 -2.94 5.25 -3.20
N ARG A 61 -3.22 5.49 -1.90
CA ARG A 61 -3.60 6.83 -1.40
C ARG A 61 -2.45 7.83 -1.50
N LEU A 62 -1.24 7.44 -1.10
CA LEU A 62 -0.06 8.29 -1.21
C LEU A 62 0.22 8.65 -2.68
N SER A 63 0.11 7.68 -3.58
CA SER A 63 0.30 7.91 -5.02
C SER A 63 -0.78 8.79 -5.64
N ALA A 64 -2.04 8.70 -5.18
CA ALA A 64 -3.10 9.62 -5.59
C ALA A 64 -2.82 11.08 -5.20
N HIS A 65 -1.98 11.31 -4.19
CA HIS A 65 -1.50 12.65 -3.80
C HIS A 65 -0.19 13.07 -4.49
N GLY A 66 0.25 12.33 -5.52
CA GLY A 66 1.40 12.67 -6.35
C GLY A 66 2.74 12.07 -5.89
N MET A 67 2.71 11.12 -4.95
CA MET A 67 3.92 10.40 -4.51
C MET A 67 4.27 9.26 -5.48
N ALA A 68 5.54 9.13 -5.86
CA ALA A 68 6.00 7.99 -6.66
C ALA A 68 5.71 6.66 -5.92
N GLU A 69 5.33 5.61 -6.64
CA GLU A 69 4.92 4.33 -6.04
C GLU A 69 6.03 3.73 -5.18
N GLU A 70 7.28 3.79 -5.64
CA GLU A 70 8.45 3.31 -4.89
C GLU A 70 8.64 4.07 -3.58
N ALA A 71 8.45 5.39 -3.60
CA ALA A 71 8.55 6.21 -2.40
C ALA A 71 7.40 5.92 -1.42
N ALA A 72 6.18 5.73 -1.93
CA ALA A 72 5.02 5.37 -1.13
C ALA A 72 5.18 3.99 -0.48
N ARG A 73 5.71 3.01 -1.23
CA ARG A 73 6.07 1.67 -0.71
C ARG A 73 7.08 1.77 0.42
N ALA A 74 8.17 2.53 0.23
CA ALA A 74 9.19 2.71 1.25
C ALA A 74 8.61 3.32 2.53
N ILE A 75 7.75 4.33 2.41
CA ILE A 75 7.10 4.98 3.56
C ILE A 75 6.22 3.99 4.34
N VAL A 76 5.35 3.26 3.65
CA VAL A 76 4.42 2.32 4.28
C VAL A 76 5.13 1.13 4.93
N GLN A 77 6.31 0.74 4.42
CA GLN A 77 7.12 -0.33 5.00
C GLN A 77 8.01 0.14 6.17
N THR A 78 8.38 1.43 6.21
CA THR A 78 9.31 1.97 7.21
C THR A 78 8.58 2.53 8.43
N HIS A 79 7.37 3.06 8.23
CA HIS A 79 6.61 3.74 9.26
C HIS A 79 5.38 2.94 9.68
N GLU A 80 4.85 3.24 10.88
CA GLU A 80 3.61 2.65 11.36
C GLU A 80 2.45 2.94 10.40
N PRO A 81 1.64 1.93 10.01
CA PRO A 81 0.47 2.13 9.15
C PRO A 81 -0.49 3.19 9.68
N GLU A 82 -0.67 3.26 11.00
CA GLU A 82 -1.54 4.21 11.69
C GLU A 82 -1.06 5.66 11.52
N LEU A 83 0.26 5.88 11.49
CA LEU A 83 0.85 7.20 11.23
C LEU A 83 0.57 7.64 9.78
N VAL A 84 0.75 6.74 8.82
CA VAL A 84 0.46 7.02 7.40
C VAL A 84 -1.04 7.28 7.18
N GLU A 85 -1.90 6.51 7.85
CA GLU A 85 -3.35 6.72 7.83
C GLU A 85 -3.74 8.07 8.41
N TRP A 86 -3.14 8.45 9.53
CA TRP A 86 -3.37 9.76 10.15
C TRP A 86 -2.95 10.89 9.21
N ALA A 87 -1.73 10.83 8.64
CA ALA A 87 -1.19 11.90 7.79
C ALA A 87 -2.04 12.09 6.52
N THR A 88 -2.43 11.01 5.86
CA THR A 88 -3.32 11.07 4.69
C THR A 88 -4.70 11.62 5.02
N THR A 89 -5.22 11.35 6.22
CA THR A 89 -6.51 11.86 6.68
C THR A 89 -6.43 13.34 7.06
N ASP A 90 -5.34 13.77 7.71
CA ASP A 90 -5.13 15.17 8.07
C ASP A 90 -4.96 16.04 6.82
N LEU A 91 -4.15 15.59 5.85
CA LEU A 91 -4.03 16.28 4.57
C LEU A 91 -5.40 16.47 3.88
N ALA A 92 -6.22 15.41 3.83
CA ALA A 92 -7.56 15.50 3.24
C ALA A 92 -8.46 16.52 3.96
N ARG A 93 -8.36 16.61 5.29
CA ARG A 93 -9.07 17.60 6.10
C ARG A 93 -8.63 19.02 5.77
N ARG A 94 -7.33 19.27 5.67
CA ARG A 94 -6.74 20.59 5.35
C ARG A 94 -7.12 21.08 3.96
N LEU A 95 -7.02 20.19 2.97
CA LEU A 95 -7.43 20.50 1.59
C LEU A 95 -8.93 20.82 1.51
N LYS A 96 -9.78 20.10 2.25
CA LYS A 96 -11.22 20.41 2.35
C LYS A 96 -11.48 21.75 3.04
N GLY A 97 -10.64 22.12 4.02
CA GLY A 97 -10.63 23.42 4.68
C GLY A 97 -10.16 24.59 3.80
N LYS A 98 -9.82 24.34 2.52
CA LYS A 98 -9.24 25.30 1.57
C LYS A 98 -7.85 25.82 1.98
N GLU A 99 -7.11 25.05 2.78
CA GLU A 99 -5.71 25.33 3.05
C GLU A 99 -4.90 25.14 1.76
N LYS A 100 -4.08 26.12 1.39
CA LYS A 100 -3.22 26.03 0.22
C LYS A 100 -2.01 25.17 0.56
N ILE A 101 -2.00 23.95 0.04
CA ILE A 101 -0.85 23.04 0.11
C ILE A 101 -0.37 22.83 -1.32
N ASP A 102 0.71 23.53 -1.69
CA ASP A 102 1.24 23.52 -3.06
C ASP A 102 1.89 22.17 -3.44
N ASN A 103 2.42 21.43 -2.45
CA ASN A 103 3.01 20.10 -2.65
C ASN A 103 2.49 19.08 -1.62
N PRO A 104 1.37 18.38 -1.92
CA PRO A 104 0.79 17.39 -1.02
C PRO A 104 1.73 16.20 -0.72
N ALA A 105 2.48 15.72 -1.71
CA ALA A 105 3.42 14.61 -1.53
C ALA A 105 4.58 14.98 -0.60
N GLY A 106 5.14 16.18 -0.76
CA GLY A 106 6.19 16.70 0.12
C GLY A 106 5.70 16.94 1.55
N TRP A 107 4.45 17.40 1.69
CA TRP A 107 3.81 17.56 3.00
C TRP A 107 3.64 16.20 3.71
N LEU A 108 3.09 15.20 3.01
CA LEU A 108 2.89 13.85 3.57
C LEU A 108 4.20 13.24 4.04
N ARG A 109 5.24 13.38 3.22
CA ARG A 109 6.57 12.88 3.56
C ARG A 109 7.07 13.47 4.87
N LYS A 110 7.04 14.80 5.01
CA LYS A 110 7.47 15.47 6.25
C LYS A 110 6.61 15.12 7.46
N ALA A 111 5.28 15.10 7.28
CA ALA A 111 4.35 14.79 8.38
C ALA A 111 4.55 13.37 8.95
N ILE A 112 4.97 12.43 8.09
CA ILE A 112 5.28 11.05 8.47
C ILE A 112 6.71 10.94 9.03
N GLU A 113 7.69 11.60 8.41
CA GLU A 113 9.09 11.59 8.88
C GLU A 113 9.24 12.22 10.29
N GLU A 114 8.50 13.29 10.57
CA GLU A 114 8.57 14.03 11.85
C GLU A 114 7.47 13.64 12.85
N ASP A 115 6.62 12.67 12.51
CA ASP A 115 5.47 12.23 13.32
C ASP A 115 4.63 13.40 13.88
N TRP A 116 3.95 14.13 13.01
CA TRP A 116 3.13 15.29 13.40
C TRP A 116 1.81 14.93 14.12
N ARG A 117 1.64 13.66 14.54
CA ARG A 117 0.48 13.27 15.34
C ARG A 117 0.45 14.10 16.63
N PRO A 118 -0.74 14.48 17.12
CA PRO A 118 -0.84 15.10 18.44
C PRO A 118 -0.38 14.09 19.49
N GLN A 119 0.83 14.28 20.03
CA GLN A 119 1.34 13.44 21.10
C GLN A 119 0.42 13.65 22.31
N ALA A 120 -0.27 12.61 22.74
CA ALA A 120 -0.94 12.64 24.03
C ALA A 120 0.15 12.87 25.09
N HIS A 121 0.22 14.08 25.64
CA HIS A 121 1.09 14.35 26.78
C HIS A 121 0.75 13.33 27.86
N PRO A 122 1.72 12.58 28.41
CA PRO A 122 1.45 11.71 29.52
C PRO A 122 0.90 12.58 30.65
N ILE A 123 -0.34 12.33 31.05
CA ILE A 123 -0.92 12.90 32.27
C ILE A 123 -0.05 12.34 33.39
N LEU A 124 0.88 13.14 33.93
CA LEU A 124 1.67 12.75 35.08
C LEU A 124 0.69 12.45 36.23
N PRO A 125 0.65 11.22 36.77
CA PRO A 125 -0.19 10.92 37.93
C PRO A 125 0.50 11.49 39.17
N GLY A 126 0.26 12.76 39.50
CA GLY A 126 0.91 13.33 40.68
C GLY A 126 0.86 14.84 40.86
N ALA A 127 -0.29 15.48 40.65
CA ALA A 127 -0.52 16.82 41.20
C ALA A 127 -1.58 16.72 42.30
N ILE A 128 -1.13 16.43 43.52
CA ILE A 128 -1.93 16.63 44.73
C ILE A 128 -2.16 18.14 44.85
N PRO A 129 -3.41 18.65 44.88
CA PRO A 129 -3.62 20.07 45.14
C PRO A 129 -3.25 20.34 46.60
N GLY A 130 -2.17 21.10 46.82
CA GLY A 130 -1.77 21.59 48.14
C GLY A 130 -2.84 22.50 48.74
N PRO A 131 -2.92 22.61 50.08
CA PRO A 131 -4.02 23.29 50.75
C PRO A 131 -3.97 24.79 50.47
N ARG A 132 -5.12 25.36 50.09
CA ARG A 132 -5.31 26.80 50.00
C ARG A 132 -5.20 27.39 51.41
N LYS A 133 -4.30 28.37 51.59
CA LYS A 133 -4.33 29.30 52.73
C LYS A 133 -5.46 30.30 52.55
#